data_AF-A0A5P6N9J3-F1
#
_entry.id   AF-A0A5P6N9J3-F1
#
_cell.length_a   1.000
_cell.length_b   1.000
_cell.length_c   1.000
_cell.angle_alpha   90.00
_cell.angle_beta   90.00
_cell.angle_gamma   90.00
#
_symmetry.space_group_name_H-M   'P 1'
#
loop_
_entity.id
_entity.type
_entity.pdbx_description
1 polymer ?
#
loop_
_entity_poly.entity_id
_entity_poly.type
_entity_poly.pdbx_seq_one_letter_code
_entity_poly.pdbx_strand_id
1 'polypeptide(L)'
;MSVAEAFAARTDLLRGIIDRLDRLQGRRANLIEEFAAIRNAIEIRHRKGELAASVISELSTYYNNIRKVDEEATKLLLEASQILSEGSSGG
;
A
#
# COMPACT_ATOMS: atom_id res chain seq x y z
N MET A 1 16.07 -28.87 12.31
CA MET A 1 15.80 -28.16 11.05
C MET A 1 17.12 -28.01 10.33
N SER A 2 17.21 -28.46 9.08
CA SER A 2 18.41 -28.30 8.26
C SER A 2 18.54 -26.86 7.74
N VAL A 3 19.74 -26.49 7.30
CA VAL A 3 19.98 -25.21 6.63
C VAL A 3 19.09 -25.05 5.40
N ALA A 4 18.89 -26.13 4.64
CA ALA A 4 18.02 -26.12 3.45
C ALA A 4 16.54 -25.90 3.81
N GLU A 5 16.05 -26.52 4.89
CA GLU A 5 14.67 -26.32 5.38
C GLU A 5 14.46 -24.88 5.86
N ALA A 6 15.42 -24.32 6.59
CA ALA A 6 15.36 -22.93 7.05
C ALA A 6 15.40 -21.94 5.89
N PHE A 7 16.22 -22.19 4.87
CA PHE A 7 16.27 -21.39 3.65
C PHE A 7 14.96 -21.44 2.86
N ALA A 8 14.39 -22.64 2.68
CA ALA A 8 13.11 -22.83 2.00
C ALA A 8 11.99 -22.08 2.73
N ALA A 9 11.89 -22.21 4.06
CA ALA A 9 10.89 -21.52 4.87
C ALA A 9 10.98 -19.99 4.74
N ARG A 10 12.20 -19.42 4.77
CA ARG A 10 12.40 -17.97 4.55
C ARG A 10 11.99 -17.53 3.15
N THR A 11 12.31 -18.33 2.15
CA THR A 11 11.93 -18.06 0.75
C THR A 11 10.41 -18.02 0.58
N ASP A 12 9.69 -18.94 1.24
CA ASP A 12 8.23 -18.96 1.21
C ASP A 12 7.61 -17.76 1.92
N LEU A 13 8.17 -17.34 3.07
CA LEU A 13 7.75 -16.11 3.75
C LEU A 13 7.94 -14.87 2.87
N LEU A 14 9.09 -14.73 2.23
CA LEU A 14 9.37 -13.62 1.32
C LEU A 14 8.43 -13.62 0.11
N ARG A 15 8.12 -14.79 -0.46
CA ARG A 15 7.13 -14.91 -1.55
C ARG A 15 5.75 -14.43 -1.10
N GLY A 16 5.31 -14.83 0.09
CA GLY A 16 4.04 -14.35 0.66
C GLY A 16 4.01 -12.83 0.86
N ILE A 17 5.14 -12.23 1.26
CA ILE A 17 5.24 -10.76 1.37
C ILE A 17 5.15 -10.10 -0.01
N ILE A 18 5.85 -10.63 -1.02
CA ILE A 18 5.81 -10.11 -2.40
C ILE A 18 4.37 -10.12 -2.93
N ASP A 19 3.65 -11.23 -2.78
CA ASP A 19 2.26 -11.35 -3.23
C ASP A 19 1.32 -10.33 -2.56
N ARG A 20 1.60 -9.99 -1.29
CA ARG A 20 0.81 -8.97 -0.57
C ARG A 20 1.16 -7.56 -1.02
N LEU A 21 2.44 -7.27 -1.25
CA LEU A 21 2.89 -5.99 -1.79
C LEU A 21 2.28 -5.71 -3.17
N ASP A 22 2.23 -6.72 -4.05
CA ASP A 22 1.62 -6.61 -5.38
C ASP A 22 0.12 -6.21 -5.29
N ARG A 23 -0.63 -6.87 -4.40
CA ARG A 23 -2.04 -6.52 -4.14
C ARG A 23 -2.20 -5.10 -3.60
N LEU A 24 -1.30 -4.67 -2.71
CA LEU A 24 -1.31 -3.31 -2.17
C LEU A 24 -1.00 -2.28 -3.26
N GLN A 25 -0.07 -2.57 -4.17
CA GLN A 25 0.21 -1.70 -5.33
C GLN A 25 -1.01 -1.55 -6.23
N GLY A 26 -1.70 -2.65 -6.56
CA GLY A 26 -2.94 -2.60 -7.32
C GLY A 26 -4.03 -1.79 -6.61
N ARG A 27 -4.23 -2.01 -5.31
CA ARG A 27 -5.21 -1.23 -4.51
C ARG A 27 -4.85 0.26 -4.45
N ARG A 28 -3.56 0.58 -4.33
CA ARG A 28 -3.07 1.97 -4.34
C ARG A 28 -3.35 2.65 -5.68
N ALA A 29 -3.09 1.96 -6.79
CA ALA A 29 -3.37 2.48 -8.13
C ALA A 29 -4.86 2.82 -8.30
N ASN A 30 -5.76 1.90 -7.93
CA ASN A 30 -7.20 2.13 -7.99
C ASN A 30 -7.63 3.36 -7.16
N LEU A 31 -7.11 3.49 -5.93
CA LEU A 31 -7.42 4.64 -5.08
C LEU A 31 -6.94 5.98 -5.66
N ILE A 32 -5.80 5.99 -6.36
CA ILE A 32 -5.28 7.18 -7.05
C ILE A 32 -6.17 7.56 -8.23
N GLU A 33 -6.64 6.57 -9.01
CA GLU A 33 -7.57 6.80 -10.11
C GLU A 33 -8.91 7.37 -9.62
N GLU A 34 -9.48 6.79 -8.56
CA GLU A 34 -10.71 7.27 -7.92
C GLU A 34 -10.54 8.70 -7.37
N PHE A 35 -9.40 8.98 -6.72
CA PHE A 35 -9.06 10.32 -6.24
C PHE A 35 -9.00 11.35 -7.38
N ALA A 36 -8.38 10.99 -8.51
CA ALA A 36 -8.29 11.87 -9.67
C ALA A 36 -9.68 12.18 -10.27
N ALA A 37 -10.57 11.18 -10.35
CA ALA A 37 -11.94 11.37 -10.81
C ALA A 37 -12.73 12.33 -9.91
N ILE A 38 -12.62 12.16 -8.59
CA ILE A 38 -13.29 13.03 -7.62
C ILE A 38 -12.75 14.45 -7.74
N ARG A 39 -11.42 14.63 -7.76
CA ARG A 39 -10.78 15.94 -7.94
C ARG A 39 -11.34 16.69 -9.15
N ASN A 40 -11.47 16.02 -10.29
CA ASN A 40 -12.03 16.63 -11.51
C ASN A 40 -13.52 17.04 -11.31
N ALA A 41 -14.31 16.23 -10.61
CA ALA A 41 -15.70 16.58 -10.27
C ALA A 41 -15.78 17.82 -9.37
N ILE A 42 -14.84 18.00 -8.43
CA ILE A 42 -14.73 19.21 -7.59
C ILE A 42 -14.48 20.43 -8.44
N GLU A 43 -13.50 20.36 -9.34
CA GLU A 43 -13.12 21.49 -10.19
C GLU A 43 -14.31 21.94 -11.06
N ILE A 44 -15.18 21.01 -11.47
CA ILE A 44 -16.41 21.32 -12.20
C ILE A 44 -17.44 21.99 -11.28
N ARG A 45 -17.71 21.45 -10.08
CA ARG A 45 -18.70 21.99 -9.14
C ARG A 45 -18.29 23.36 -8.58
N HIS A 46 -17.00 23.53 -8.28
CA HIS A 46 -16.42 24.81 -7.87
C HIS A 46 -16.62 25.90 -8.93
N ARG A 47 -16.37 25.57 -10.21
CA ARG A 47 -16.64 26.49 -11.34
C ARG A 47 -18.11 26.87 -11.48
N LYS A 48 -19.04 26.06 -10.94
CA LYS A 48 -20.48 26.31 -10.93
C LYS A 48 -20.98 27.01 -9.65
N GLY A 49 -20.11 27.27 -8.66
CA GLY A 49 -20.49 27.89 -7.38
C GLY A 49 -21.19 26.94 -6.40
N GLU A 50 -21.11 25.63 -6.63
CA GLU A 50 -21.78 24.62 -5.79
C GLU A 50 -20.82 24.08 -4.70
N LEU A 51 -21.35 24.01 -3.48
CA LEU A 51 -20.65 23.80 -2.20
C LEU A 51 -19.60 22.66 -2.18
N ALA A 52 -18.42 23.00 -1.66
CA ALA A 52 -17.19 22.20 -1.62
C ALA A 52 -17.07 21.21 -0.44
N ALA A 53 -17.94 21.26 0.58
CA ALA A 53 -17.71 20.59 1.86
C ALA A 53 -17.82 19.05 1.82
N SER A 54 -18.86 18.49 1.19
CA SER A 54 -19.01 17.03 1.03
C SER A 54 -17.85 16.42 0.23
N VAL A 55 -17.45 17.17 -0.79
CA VAL A 55 -16.36 16.87 -1.69
C VAL A 55 -14.99 16.85 -0.98
N ILE A 56 -14.72 17.82 -0.08
CA ILE A 56 -13.51 17.82 0.76
C ILE A 56 -13.47 16.60 1.69
N SER A 57 -14.63 16.19 2.23
CA SER A 57 -14.74 14.99 3.06
C SER A 57 -14.47 13.71 2.27
N GLU A 58 -14.98 13.62 1.04
CA GLU A 58 -14.68 12.50 0.13
C GLU A 58 -13.17 12.44 -0.17
N LEU A 59 -12.54 13.55 -0.60
CA LEU A 59 -11.08 13.59 -0.83
C LEU A 59 -10.26 13.16 0.39
N SER A 60 -10.65 13.63 1.58
CA SER A 60 -9.98 13.28 2.83
C SER A 60 -10.05 11.78 3.11
N THR A 61 -11.18 11.15 2.79
CA THR A 61 -11.37 9.69 2.88
C THR A 61 -10.40 8.95 1.97
N TYR A 62 -10.29 9.36 0.70
CA TYR A 62 -9.38 8.73 -0.26
C TYR A 62 -7.92 8.90 0.12
N TYR A 63 -7.53 10.11 0.52
CA TYR A 63 -6.18 10.37 1.02
C TYR A 63 -5.84 9.46 2.22
N ASN A 64 -6.76 9.33 3.18
CA ASN A 64 -6.58 8.44 4.32
C ASN A 64 -6.48 6.96 3.92
N ASN A 65 -7.21 6.52 2.90
CA ASN A 65 -7.13 5.16 2.40
C ASN A 65 -5.80 4.87 1.69
N ILE A 66 -5.31 5.80 0.86
CA ILE A 66 -3.98 5.72 0.24
C ILE A 66 -2.91 5.63 1.32
N ARG A 67 -2.97 6.51 2.32
CA ARG A 67 -2.03 6.52 3.45
C ARG A 67 -1.99 5.18 4.18
N LYS A 68 -3.14 4.55 4.44
CA LYS A 68 -3.21 3.23 5.09
C LYS A 68 -2.56 2.13 4.25
N VAL A 69 -2.74 2.17 2.92
CA VAL A 69 -2.09 1.21 2.01
C VAL A 69 -0.57 1.39 2.05
N ASP A 70 -0.08 2.63 2.03
CA ASP A 70 1.35 2.93 2.11
C ASP A 70 1.96 2.51 3.47
N GLU A 71 1.22 2.68 4.57
CA GLU A 71 1.62 2.20 5.91
C GLU A 71 1.71 0.67 5.97
N GLU A 72 0.75 -0.05 5.38
CA GLU A 72 0.76 -1.50 5.34
C GLU A 72 1.93 -2.02 4.47
N ALA A 73 2.16 -1.41 3.31
CA ALA A 73 3.30 -1.74 2.46
C ALA A 73 4.64 -1.51 3.18
N THR A 74 4.77 -0.41 3.92
CA THR A 74 5.97 -0.10 4.71
C THR A 74 6.24 -1.18 5.76
N LYS A 75 5.21 -1.66 6.48
CA LYS A 75 5.35 -2.74 7.46
C LYS A 75 5.85 -4.04 6.82
N LEU A 76 5.29 -4.40 5.67
CA LEU A 76 5.72 -5.59 4.92
C LEU A 76 7.16 -5.50 4.44
N LEU A 77 7.61 -4.33 4.00
CA LEU A 77 9.00 -4.09 3.60
C LEU A 77 9.97 -4.21 4.78
N LEU A 78 9.57 -3.73 5.97
CA LEU A 78 10.34 -3.90 7.20
C LEU A 78 10.43 -5.37 7.62
N GLU A 79 9.33 -6.11 7.55
CA GLU A 79 9.29 -7.56 7.81
C GLU A 79 10.22 -8.33 6.85
N ALA A 80 10.16 -8.04 5.56
CA ALA A 80 11.07 -8.64 4.57
C ALA A 80 12.54 -8.32 4.87
N SER A 81 12.83 -7.08 5.27
CA SER A 81 14.19 -6.66 5.63
C SER A 81 14.73 -7.42 6.84
N GLN A 82 13.87 -7.71 7.84
CA GLN A 82 14.23 -8.52 9.00
C GLN A 82 14.53 -9.97 8.60
N ILE A 83 13.67 -10.59 7.79
CA ILE A 83 13.88 -11.96 7.29
C ILE A 83 15.21 -12.10 6.53
N LEU A 84 15.55 -11.12 5.70
CA LEU A 84 16.82 -11.09 4.96
C LEU A 84 18.04 -10.89 5.90
N SER A 85 17.89 -10.06 6.93
CA SER A 85 18.96 -9.77 7.89
C SER A 85 19.27 -10.97 8.79
N GLU A 86 18.26 -11.72 9.23
CA GLU A 86 18.42 -12.94 10.02
C GLU A 86 19.12 -14.08 9.25
N GLY A 87 19.14 -14.02 7.93
CA GLY A 87 19.91 -14.95 7.11
C GLY A 87 21.40 -14.62 6.98
N SER A 88 21.79 -13.40 7.34
CA SER A 88 23.15 -12.88 7.10
C SER A 88 24.11 -13.10 8.28
N SER A 89 23.60 -13.43 9.47
CA SER A 89 24.35 -13.54 10.73
C SER A 89 24.74 -14.96 11.14
N GLY A 90 24.53 -15.96 10.28
CA GLY A 90 24.79 -17.38 10.57
C GLY A 90 25.92 -18.02 9.75
N GLY A 91 26.95 -17.25 9.37
CA GLY A 91 28.14 -17.73 8.64
C GLY A 91 29.25 -18.21 9.55
#